data_AF-K9F354-F1
#
_entry.id   AF-K9F354-F1
#
_cell.length_a   1.000
_cell.length_b   1.000
_cell.length_c   1.000
_cell.angle_alpha   90.00
_cell.angle_beta   90.00
_cell.angle_gamma   90.00
#
_symmetry.space_group_name_H-M   'P 1'
#
loop_
_entity.id
_entity.type
_entity.pdbx_description
1 polymer ?
#
loop_
_entity_poly.entity_id
_entity_poly.type
_entity_poly.pdbx_seq_one_letter_code
_entity_poly.pdbx_strand_id
1 'polypeptide(L)'
;MASLHRDPIALGAIFLGGALGTLLRYLVPLAVAAVSQMPDEPRELAATCAVNIIGAFLLGLITGIWAGRKAGPDSRNGHLKIFLGTGFCGGFTTYGTFVSQGTWLVYLAPSFGVAGYARAFTYIFGSLGVGFAAAWLGVALGARLAPKRGERA
;
A
#
# COMPACT_ATOMS: atom_id res chain seq x y z
N MET A 1 13.03 -9.05 23.11
CA MET A 1 12.09 -8.20 22.36
C MET A 1 11.27 -7.45 23.39
N ALA A 2 11.58 -6.19 23.68
CA ALA A 2 10.64 -5.37 24.45
C ALA A 2 9.28 -5.46 23.74
N SER A 3 8.23 -5.76 24.50
CA SER A 3 6.91 -6.05 23.94
C SER A 3 6.36 -4.79 23.30
N LEU A 4 6.55 -4.63 21.98
CA LEU A 4 5.97 -3.55 21.19
C LEU A 4 4.44 -3.45 21.40
N HIS A 5 3.79 -4.56 21.73
CA HIS A 5 2.38 -4.64 22.09
C HIS A 5 2.00 -4.03 23.45
N ARG A 6 2.99 -3.65 24.28
CA ARG A 6 2.78 -2.94 25.56
C ARG A 6 3.29 -1.50 25.51
N ASP A 7 3.89 -1.07 24.40
CA ASP A 7 4.31 0.32 24.23
C ASP A 7 3.11 1.14 23.72
N PRO A 8 2.53 2.04 24.55
CA PRO A 8 1.36 2.82 24.16
C PRO A 8 1.66 3.80 23.03
N ILE A 9 2.92 4.25 22.90
CA ILE A 9 3.33 5.16 21.82
C ILE A 9 3.32 4.40 20.50
N ALA A 10 3.84 3.17 20.49
CA ALA A 10 3.82 2.31 19.32
C ALA A 10 2.39 2.00 18.85
N LEU A 11 1.49 1.67 19.78
CA LEU A 11 0.08 1.42 19.48
C LEU A 11 -0.62 2.67 18.95
N GLY A 12 -0.41 3.82 19.60
CA GLY A 12 -0.94 5.11 19.15
C GLY A 12 -0.44 5.49 17.75
N ALA A 13 0.83 5.20 17.45
CA ALA A 13 1.42 5.45 16.14
C ALA A 13 0.78 4.57 15.04
N ILE A 14 0.56 3.28 15.32
CA ILE A 14 -0.15 2.40 14.38
C ILE A 14 -1.59 2.89 14.16
N PHE A 15 -2.30 3.25 15.23
CA PHE A 15 -3.68 3.75 15.15
C PHE A 15 -3.80 5.00 14.30
N LEU A 16 -2.99 6.04 14.59
CA LEU A 16 -3.04 7.30 13.85
C LEU A 16 -2.62 7.12 12.39
N GLY A 17 -1.58 6.32 12.15
CA GLY A 17 -1.16 5.99 10.78
C GLY A 17 -2.28 5.29 10.01
N GLY A 18 -2.89 4.26 10.61
CA GLY A 18 -3.98 3.49 10.01
C GLY A 18 -5.23 4.32 9.73
N ALA A 19 -5.62 5.20 10.65
CA ALA A 19 -6.73 6.13 10.46
C ALA A 19 -6.47 7.08 9.29
N LEU A 20 -5.28 7.68 9.23
CA LEU A 20 -4.90 8.57 8.12
C LEU A 20 -4.83 7.84 6.78
N GLY A 21 -4.23 6.65 6.75
CA GLY A 21 -4.14 5.83 5.53
C GLY A 21 -5.52 5.46 5.01
N THR A 22 -6.42 5.03 5.90
CA THR A 22 -7.80 4.67 5.55
C THR A 22 -8.60 5.86 5.04
N LEU A 23 -8.45 7.03 5.67
CA LEU A 23 -9.10 8.26 5.23
C LEU A 23 -8.62 8.66 3.83
N LEU A 24 -7.30 8.68 3.59
CA LEU A 24 -6.77 8.99 2.26
C LEU A 24 -7.22 7.99 1.21
N ARG A 25 -7.24 6.69 1.52
CA ARG A 25 -7.77 5.65 0.62
C ARG A 25 -9.22 5.94 0.23
N TYR A 26 -10.05 6.37 1.18
CA TYR A 26 -11.44 6.76 0.91
C TYR A 26 -11.55 8.02 0.04
N LEU A 27 -10.66 9.00 0.23
CA LEU A 27 -10.68 10.25 -0.53
C LEU A 27 -10.18 10.10 -1.97
N VAL A 28 -9.32 9.13 -2.28
CA VAL A 28 -8.77 8.95 -3.64
C VAL A 28 -9.85 8.77 -4.72
N PRO A 29 -10.81 7.84 -4.59
CA PRO A 29 -11.91 7.72 -5.55
C PRO A 29 -12.73 9.00 -5.72
N LEU A 30 -12.94 9.77 -4.64
CA LEU A 30 -13.67 11.04 -4.67
C LEU A 30 -12.91 12.12 -5.42
N ALA A 31 -11.60 12.23 -5.18
CA ALA A 31 -10.74 13.15 -5.90
C ALA A 31 -10.69 12.83 -7.40
N VAL A 32 -10.61 11.54 -7.77
CA VAL A 32 -10.66 11.09 -9.17
C VAL A 32 -12.04 11.40 -9.78
N ALA A 33 -13.14 11.24 -9.03
CA ALA A 33 -14.48 11.59 -9.49
C ALA A 33 -14.60 13.08 -9.85
N ALA A 34 -13.96 13.94 -9.06
CA ALA A 34 -14.03 15.39 -9.25
C ALA A 34 -13.34 15.87 -10.55
N VAL A 35 -12.41 15.07 -11.11
CA VAL A 35 -11.59 15.47 -12.25
C VAL A 35 -11.75 14.56 -13.48
N SER A 36 -12.51 13.47 -13.37
CA SER A 36 -12.70 12.51 -14.46
C SER A 36 -14.18 12.32 -14.79
N GLN A 37 -14.47 12.19 -16.08
CA GLN A 37 -15.80 11.77 -16.58
C GLN A 37 -15.89 10.24 -16.74
N MET A 38 -15.03 9.50 -16.05
CA MET A 38 -15.00 8.04 -16.14
C MET A 38 -16.27 7.45 -15.48
N PRO A 39 -16.84 6.38 -16.07
CA PRO A 39 -17.89 5.60 -15.41
C PRO A 39 -17.42 5.09 -14.03
N ASP A 40 -18.37 4.88 -13.11
CA ASP A 40 -18.06 4.58 -11.71
C ASP A 40 -17.21 3.32 -11.52
N GLU A 41 -17.59 2.23 -12.18
CA GLU A 41 -16.94 0.93 -12.00
C GLU A 41 -15.45 0.92 -12.45
N PRO A 42 -15.06 1.35 -13.67
CA PRO A 42 -13.65 1.44 -14.04
C PRO A 42 -12.87 2.48 -13.20
N ARG A 43 -13.53 3.55 -12.73
CA ARG A 43 -12.94 4.55 -11.86
C ARG A 43 -12.58 3.96 -10.49
N GLU A 44 -13.48 3.18 -9.90
CA GLU A 44 -13.24 2.51 -8.61
C GLU A 44 -12.16 1.45 -8.70
N LEU A 45 -12.11 0.67 -9.79
CA LEU A 45 -11.01 -0.27 -10.05
C LEU A 45 -9.66 0.45 -10.13
N ALA A 46 -9.59 1.54 -10.92
CA ALA A 46 -8.37 2.31 -11.10
C ALA A 46 -7.91 2.96 -9.78
N ALA A 47 -8.86 3.45 -8.96
CA ALA A 47 -8.55 3.99 -7.65
C ALA A 47 -7.96 2.93 -6.71
N THR A 48 -8.54 1.72 -6.64
CA THR A 48 -7.99 0.61 -5.85
C THR A 48 -6.59 0.21 -6.33
N CYS A 49 -6.38 0.13 -7.66
CA CYS A 49 -5.06 -0.12 -8.23
C CYS A 49 -4.05 0.94 -7.79
N ALA A 50 -4.42 2.22 -7.91
CA ALA A 50 -3.53 3.34 -7.60
C ALA A 50 -3.10 3.32 -6.13
N VAL A 51 -4.05 3.19 -5.18
CA VAL A 51 -3.71 3.16 -3.74
C VAL A 51 -2.84 1.96 -3.39
N ASN A 52 -3.10 0.79 -4.01
CA ASN A 52 -2.31 -0.41 -3.77
C ASN A 52 -0.89 -0.30 -4.36
N ILE A 53 -0.74 0.23 -5.59
CA ILE A 53 0.57 0.40 -6.23
C ILE A 53 1.41 1.46 -5.51
N ILE A 54 0.81 2.62 -5.20
CA ILE A 54 1.48 3.69 -4.44
C ILE A 54 1.86 3.17 -3.06
N GLY A 55 0.95 2.49 -2.37
CA GLY A 55 1.21 1.94 -1.05
C GLY A 55 2.28 0.84 -1.06
N ALA A 56 2.29 -0.03 -2.07
CA ALA A 56 3.32 -1.03 -2.26
C ALA A 56 4.70 -0.41 -2.48
N PHE A 57 4.80 0.63 -3.31
CA PHE A 57 6.03 1.42 -3.48
C PHE A 57 6.49 2.05 -2.17
N LEU A 58 5.61 2.73 -1.45
CA LEU A 58 5.93 3.39 -0.17
C LEU A 58 6.39 2.37 0.88
N LEU A 59 5.68 1.25 1.02
CA LEU A 59 6.05 0.20 1.95
C LEU A 59 7.39 -0.46 1.56
N GLY A 60 7.63 -0.63 0.27
CA GLY A 60 8.93 -1.04 -0.26
C GLY A 60 10.04 -0.06 0.10
N LEU A 61 9.80 1.25 -0.08
CA LEU A 61 10.73 2.33 0.27
C LEU A 61 11.07 2.33 1.75
N ILE A 62 10.06 2.21 2.62
CA ILE A 62 10.22 2.08 4.07
C ILE A 62 11.00 0.79 4.41
N THR A 63 10.72 -0.30 3.71
CA THR A 63 11.47 -1.56 3.93
C THR A 63 12.93 -1.41 3.57
N GLY A 64 13.25 -0.77 2.43
CA GLY A 64 14.61 -0.52 1.97
C GLY A 64 15.39 0.45 2.87
N ILE A 65 14.81 1.58 3.28
CA ILE A 65 15.49 2.59 4.13
C ILE A 65 15.92 2.01 5.48
N TRP A 66 15.12 1.10 6.04
CA TRP A 66 15.39 0.45 7.32
C TRP A 66 16.00 -0.96 7.17
N ALA A 67 16.30 -1.41 5.94
CA ALA A 67 17.00 -2.67 5.71
C ALA A 67 18.39 -2.60 6.39
N GLY A 68 18.66 -3.51 7.32
CA GLY A 68 19.92 -3.54 8.07
C GLY A 68 20.01 -2.61 9.30
N ARG A 69 18.97 -1.82 9.61
CA ARG A 69 18.92 -1.04 10.86
C ARG A 69 18.31 -1.87 11.99
N LYS A 70 19.04 -2.05 13.09
CA LYS A 70 18.44 -2.41 14.39
C LYS A 70 17.78 -1.15 14.96
N ALA A 71 16.67 -0.70 14.38
CA ALA A 71 15.81 0.27 15.04
C ALA A 71 15.11 -0.50 16.16
N GLY A 72 15.60 -0.33 17.39
CA GLY A 72 14.93 -0.89 18.56
C GLY A 72 13.48 -0.41 18.59
N PRO A 73 12.54 -1.26 19.05
CA PRO A 73 11.11 -0.93 19.14
C PRO A 73 10.85 0.41 19.86
N ASP A 74 11.70 0.75 20.84
CA ASP A 74 11.56 1.93 21.70
C ASP A 74 12.30 3.18 21.16
N SER A 75 12.83 3.11 19.92
CA SER A 75 13.49 4.27 19.30
C SER A 75 12.50 5.10 18.48
N ARG A 76 12.72 6.42 18.40
CA ARG A 76 11.95 7.32 17.51
C ARG A 76 11.87 6.81 16.06
N ASN A 77 12.94 6.17 15.59
CA ASN A 77 12.99 5.56 14.25
C ASN A 77 12.16 4.27 14.14
N GLY A 78 11.97 3.54 15.24
CA GLY A 78 11.08 2.38 15.34
C GLY A 78 9.61 2.81 15.29
N HIS A 79 9.22 3.80 16.09
CA HIS A 79 7.86 4.38 16.08
C HIS A 79 7.47 4.94 14.72
N LEU A 80 8.37 5.68 14.05
CA LEU A 80 8.11 6.18 12.71
C LEU A 80 7.94 5.04 11.68
N LYS A 81 8.75 3.98 11.79
CA LYS A 81 8.66 2.82 10.89
C LYS A 81 7.31 2.12 11.01
N ILE A 82 6.80 1.91 12.23
CA ILE A 82 5.50 1.26 12.44
C ILE A 82 4.33 2.18 12.13
N PHE A 83 4.45 3.50 12.38
CA PHE A 83 3.48 4.50 11.95
C PHE A 83 3.31 4.45 10.43
N LEU A 84 4.41 4.53 9.67
CA LEU A 84 4.37 4.60 8.21
C LEU A 84 4.05 3.24 7.58
N GLY A 85 4.69 2.17 8.05
CA GLY A 85 4.55 0.83 7.47
C GLY A 85 3.25 0.16 7.88
N THR A 86 3.16 -0.25 9.15
CA THR A 86 2.01 -1.00 9.67
C THR A 86 0.75 -0.14 9.74
N GLY A 87 0.88 1.11 10.20
CA GLY A 87 -0.23 2.06 10.27
C GLY A 87 -0.65 2.55 8.89
N PHE A 88 0.06 3.54 8.36
CA PHE A 88 -0.31 4.28 7.16
C PHE A 88 -0.43 3.40 5.92
N CYS A 89 0.64 2.70 5.50
CA CYS A 89 0.58 1.84 4.32
C CYS A 89 -0.43 0.70 4.51
N GLY A 90 -0.56 0.17 5.73
CA GLY A 90 -1.57 -0.84 6.08
C GLY A 90 -3.00 -0.35 5.89
N GLY A 91 -3.34 0.86 6.33
CA GLY A 91 -4.67 1.45 6.14
C GLY A 91 -4.93 2.01 4.73
N PHE A 92 -3.86 2.48 4.08
CA PHE A 92 -3.91 3.08 2.74
C PHE A 92 -4.10 2.06 1.62
N THR A 93 -3.57 0.85 1.79
CA THR A 93 -3.76 -0.25 0.85
C THR A 93 -4.97 -1.11 1.24
N THR A 94 -5.51 -1.90 0.32
CA THR A 94 -6.65 -2.79 0.59
C THR A 94 -6.61 -4.05 -0.25
N TYR A 95 -6.44 -5.20 0.41
CA TYR A 95 -6.57 -6.51 -0.22
C TYR A 95 -8.05 -6.90 -0.38
N GLY A 96 -8.87 -6.65 0.65
CA GLY A 96 -10.29 -7.02 0.63
C GLY A 96 -11.06 -6.40 -0.53
N THR A 97 -10.87 -5.10 -0.80
CA THR A 97 -11.52 -4.41 -1.93
C THR A 97 -11.00 -4.92 -3.28
N PHE A 98 -9.69 -5.18 -3.39
CA PHE A 98 -9.10 -5.73 -4.60
C PHE A 98 -9.68 -7.12 -4.94
N VAL A 99 -9.78 -8.00 -3.94
CA VAL A 99 -10.35 -9.34 -4.12
C VAL A 99 -11.84 -9.26 -4.44
N SER A 100 -12.63 -8.47 -3.72
CA SER A 100 -14.07 -8.36 -4.00
C SER A 100 -14.35 -7.85 -5.41
N GLN A 101 -13.61 -6.82 -5.87
CA GLN A 101 -13.69 -6.31 -7.23
C GLN A 101 -13.26 -7.34 -8.27
N GLY A 102 -12.15 -8.05 -8.04
CA GLY A 102 -11.68 -9.12 -8.93
C GLY A 102 -12.69 -10.26 -9.04
N THR A 103 -13.25 -10.71 -7.92
CA THR A 103 -14.30 -11.74 -7.88
C THR A 103 -15.54 -11.28 -8.63
N TRP A 104 -15.97 -10.03 -8.46
CA TRP A 104 -17.12 -9.48 -9.16
C TRP A 104 -16.92 -9.44 -10.68
N LEU A 105 -15.72 -9.04 -11.15
CA LEU A 105 -15.38 -9.08 -12.57
C LEU A 105 -15.41 -10.50 -13.14
N VAL A 106 -14.89 -11.49 -12.40
CA VAL A 106 -14.94 -12.91 -12.82
C VAL A 106 -16.37 -13.43 -12.85
N TYR A 107 -17.19 -13.05 -11.86
CA TYR A 107 -18.59 -13.45 -11.79
C TYR A 107 -19.41 -12.94 -12.98
N LEU A 108 -19.17 -11.69 -13.39
CA LEU A 108 -19.84 -11.08 -14.55
C LEU A 108 -19.22 -11.46 -15.90
N ALA A 109 -18.01 -12.03 -15.91
CA ALA A 109 -17.29 -12.35 -17.14
C ALA A 109 -18.08 -13.15 -18.19
N PRO A 110 -18.92 -14.16 -17.84
CA PRO A 110 -19.70 -14.90 -18.82
C PRO A 110 -20.63 -14.02 -19.67
N SER A 111 -21.18 -12.94 -19.11
CA SER A 111 -22.06 -12.00 -19.82
C SER A 111 -21.35 -11.22 -20.94
N PHE A 112 -20.01 -11.18 -20.90
CA PHE A 112 -19.17 -10.47 -21.87
C PHE A 112 -18.23 -11.43 -22.63
N GLY A 113 -18.40 -12.74 -22.47
CA GLY A 113 -17.58 -13.77 -23.10
C GLY A 113 -16.08 -13.63 -22.78
N VAL A 114 -15.22 -13.90 -23.77
CA VAL A 114 -13.75 -13.87 -23.63
C VAL A 114 -13.25 -12.49 -23.17
N ALA A 115 -13.90 -11.41 -23.61
CA ALA A 115 -13.52 -10.06 -23.21
C ALA A 115 -13.73 -9.80 -21.71
N GLY A 116 -14.79 -10.36 -21.12
CA GLY A 116 -15.05 -10.29 -19.68
C GLY A 116 -13.96 -10.96 -18.86
N TYR A 117 -13.55 -12.17 -19.25
CA TYR A 117 -12.46 -12.89 -18.58
C TYR A 117 -11.11 -12.18 -18.75
N ALA A 118 -10.81 -11.69 -19.96
CA ALA A 118 -9.59 -10.94 -20.22
C ALA A 118 -9.50 -9.72 -19.30
N ARG A 119 -10.60 -8.94 -19.18
CA ARG A 119 -10.68 -7.79 -18.27
C ARG A 119 -10.41 -8.18 -16.82
N ALA A 120 -11.06 -9.23 -16.32
CA ALA A 120 -10.89 -9.69 -14.94
C ALA A 120 -9.44 -10.10 -14.66
N PHE A 121 -8.83 -10.86 -15.57
CA PHE A 121 -7.45 -11.31 -15.42
C PHE A 121 -6.43 -10.19 -15.56
N THR A 122 -6.66 -9.23 -16.47
CA THR A 122 -5.82 -8.02 -16.56
C THR A 122 -5.88 -7.22 -15.27
N TYR A 123 -7.07 -7.04 -14.67
CA TYR A 123 -7.19 -6.35 -13.39
C TYR A 123 -6.43 -7.10 -12.28
N ILE A 124 -6.65 -8.41 -12.14
CA ILE A 124 -6.05 -9.19 -11.05
C ILE A 124 -4.54 -9.29 -11.21
N PHE A 125 -4.06 -9.84 -12.34
CA PHE A 125 -2.64 -10.12 -12.54
C PHE A 125 -1.84 -8.87 -12.89
N GLY A 126 -2.43 -7.93 -13.63
CA GLY A 126 -1.81 -6.65 -13.92
C GLY A 126 -1.54 -5.86 -12.64
N SER A 127 -2.53 -5.74 -11.76
CA SER A 127 -2.37 -5.03 -10.48
C SER A 127 -1.33 -5.69 -9.58
N LEU A 128 -1.33 -7.03 -9.51
CA LEU A 128 -0.32 -7.77 -8.75
C LEU A 128 1.08 -7.57 -9.32
N GLY A 129 1.25 -7.70 -10.64
CA GLY A 129 2.54 -7.53 -11.31
C GLY A 129 3.12 -6.13 -11.14
N VAL A 130 2.30 -5.11 -11.39
CA VAL A 130 2.71 -3.70 -11.22
C VAL A 130 2.97 -3.39 -9.74
N GLY A 131 2.13 -3.88 -8.83
CA GLY A 131 2.33 -3.72 -7.39
C GLY A 131 3.64 -4.34 -6.90
N PHE A 132 3.99 -5.53 -7.40
CA PHE A 132 5.25 -6.20 -7.06
C PHE A 132 6.46 -5.42 -7.60
N ALA A 133 6.38 -4.96 -8.85
CA ALA A 133 7.42 -4.11 -9.46
C ALA A 133 7.59 -2.80 -8.68
N ALA A 134 6.50 -2.16 -8.28
CA ALA A 134 6.49 -0.95 -7.48
C ALA A 134 7.13 -1.17 -6.09
N ALA A 135 6.78 -2.25 -5.40
CA ALA A 135 7.40 -2.62 -4.13
C ALA A 135 8.91 -2.85 -4.28
N TRP A 136 9.33 -3.59 -5.31
CA TRP A 136 10.74 -3.84 -5.60
C TRP A 136 11.52 -2.55 -5.86
N LEU A 137 10.97 -1.66 -6.69
CA LEU A 137 11.55 -0.34 -6.95
C LEU A 137 11.66 0.47 -5.65
N GLY A 138 10.63 0.45 -4.81
CA GLY A 138 10.64 1.05 -3.49
C GLY A 138 11.81 0.52 -2.65
N VAL A 139 11.96 -0.80 -2.52
CA VAL A 139 13.05 -1.42 -1.76
C VAL A 139 14.42 -1.00 -2.32
N ALA A 140 14.61 -1.06 -3.64
CA ALA A 140 15.86 -0.72 -4.29
C ALA A 140 16.25 0.74 -4.05
N LEU A 141 15.30 1.67 -4.19
CA LEU A 141 15.52 3.09 -3.91
C LEU A 141 15.76 3.33 -2.41
N GLY A 142 14.98 2.70 -1.55
CA GLY A 142 15.10 2.86 -0.10
C GLY A 142 16.46 2.40 0.42
N ALA A 143 16.97 1.29 -0.11
CA ALA A 143 18.31 0.80 0.21
C ALA A 143 19.42 1.76 -0.21
N ARG A 144 19.24 2.48 -1.34
CA ARG A 144 20.19 3.52 -1.80
C ARG A 144 20.16 4.78 -0.95
N LEU A 145 18.99 5.15 -0.42
CA LEU A 145 18.80 6.30 0.45
C LEU A 145 19.22 6.04 1.90
N ALA A 146 19.49 4.78 2.27
CA ALA A 146 20.00 4.46 3.58
C ALA A 146 21.42 5.09 3.75
N PRO A 147 21.65 5.94 4.77
CA PRO A 147 22.97 6.50 5.03
C PRO A 147 23.99 5.38 5.23
N LYS A 148 25.17 5.53 4.63
CA LYS A 148 26.24 4.55 4.78
C LYS A 148 26.64 4.46 6.24
N ARG A 149 26.89 3.23 6.71
CA ARG A 149 27.16 2.88 8.12
C ARG A 149 28.40 3.55 8.74
N GLY A 150 29.08 4.46 8.02
CA GLY A 150 30.34 5.12 8.41
C GLY A 150 30.29 6.64 8.64
N GLU A 151 29.13 7.31 8.52
CA GLU A 151 29.00 8.78 8.73
C GLU A 151 28.54 9.17 10.13
N ARG A 152 28.61 8.24 11.09
CA ARG A 152 28.41 8.54 12.52
C ARG A 152 29.67 8.10 13.27
N ALA A 153 30.74 8.86 13.07
CA ALA A 153 31.91 8.89 13.96
C ALA A 153 31.73 10.06 14.92
#